data_AF-A0A0N0XQM5-F1
#
_entry.id   AF-A0A0N0XQM5-F1
#
_cell.length_a   1.000
_cell.length_b   1.000
_cell.length_c   1.000
_cell.angle_alpha   90.00
_cell.angle_beta   90.00
_cell.angle_gamma   90.00
#
_symmetry.space_group_name_H-M   'P 1'
#
loop_
_entity.id
_entity.type
_entity.pdbx_description
1 polymer ?
#
loop_
_entity_poly.entity_id
_entity_poly.type
_entity_poly.pdbx_seq_one_letter_code
_entity_poly.pdbx_strand_id
1 'polypeptide(L)'
;MPTDSPPDARELRLVVDLNRCQSYGQCVYAAPDVFRFHGEEALEYDYAPDPRLRREVERATAACPVQAITLGRATEPAPLASEPVQ
;
A
#
# COMPACT_ATOMS: atom_id res chain seq x y z
N MET A 1 10.42 -23.09 17.15
CA MET A 1 11.00 -22.93 15.81
C MET A 1 10.05 -22.04 15.02
N PRO A 2 10.25 -20.71 14.96
CA PRO A 2 9.46 -19.87 14.07
C PRO A 2 9.86 -20.20 12.63
N THR A 3 8.87 -20.59 11.82
CA THR A 3 9.05 -20.85 10.38
C THR A 3 9.19 -19.50 9.69
N ASP A 4 10.42 -19.00 9.61
CA ASP A 4 10.83 -17.92 8.73
C ASP A 4 10.76 -18.43 7.28
N SER A 5 9.61 -18.22 6.65
CA SER A 5 9.46 -18.39 5.21
C SER A 5 10.01 -17.11 4.55
N PRO A 6 11.08 -17.16 3.75
CA PRO A 6 11.63 -15.95 3.14
C PRO A 6 10.71 -15.48 2.00
N PRO A 7 10.23 -14.22 1.99
CA PRO A 7 9.50 -13.68 0.87
C PRO A 7 10.48 -12.80 0.09
N ASP A 8 11.43 -13.43 -0.60
CA ASP A 8 12.48 -12.70 -1.33
C ASP A 8 12.55 -13.20 -2.77
N ALA A 9 11.95 -12.43 -3.68
CA ALA A 9 12.41 -12.33 -5.07
C ALA A 9 11.67 -11.29 -5.92
N ARG A 10 10.44 -10.87 -5.56
CA ARG A 10 9.62 -9.98 -6.42
C ARG A 10 8.69 -9.03 -5.66
N GLU A 11 9.06 -8.68 -4.44
CA GLU A 11 8.12 -8.11 -3.48
C GLU A 11 7.92 -6.61 -3.69
N LEU A 12 6.68 -6.22 -3.95
CA LEU A 12 6.26 -4.83 -3.91
C LEU A 12 5.86 -4.47 -2.49
N ARG A 13 6.28 -3.29 -2.04
CA ARG A 13 5.83 -2.70 -0.79
C ARG A 13 5.06 -1.43 -1.07
N LEU A 14 3.79 -1.42 -0.71
CA LEU A 14 2.92 -0.27 -0.87
C LEU A 14 2.69 0.39 0.49
N VAL A 15 2.89 1.71 0.55
CA VAL A 15 2.65 2.52 1.75
C VAL A 15 1.75 3.68 1.36
N VAL A 16 0.66 3.87 2.09
CA VAL A 16 -0.22 5.03 1.95
C VAL A 16 -0.20 5.84 3.23
N ASP A 17 0.17 7.12 3.10
CA ASP A 17 0.08 8.09 4.18
C ASP A 17 -1.39 8.55 4.32
N LEU A 18 -2.10 7.92 5.26
CA LEU A 18 -3.50 8.23 5.54
C LEU A 18 -3.69 9.64 6.14
N ASN A 19 -2.65 10.26 6.71
CA ASN A 19 -2.74 11.64 7.19
C ASN A 19 -2.74 12.66 6.05
N ARG A 20 -2.16 12.29 4.89
CA ARG A 20 -2.18 13.11 3.67
C ARG A 20 -3.28 12.71 2.70
N CYS A 21 -3.86 11.52 2.88
CA CYS A 21 -4.94 11.02 2.05
C CYS A 21 -6.21 11.86 2.28
N GLN A 22 -6.70 12.49 1.22
CA GLN A 22 -7.93 13.29 1.23
C GLN A 22 -9.10 12.56 0.54
N SER A 23 -9.03 11.23 0.41
CA SER A 23 -10.09 10.38 -0.15
C SER A 23 -10.61 10.77 -1.55
N TYR A 24 -9.75 11.31 -2.42
CA TYR A 24 -10.08 11.65 -3.82
C TYR A 24 -10.47 10.45 -4.71
N GLY A 25 -10.14 9.23 -4.29
CA GLY A 25 -10.54 7.97 -4.96
C GLY A 25 -9.86 7.64 -6.28
N GLN A 26 -8.90 8.43 -6.73
CA GLN A 26 -8.18 8.19 -7.99
C GLN A 26 -7.37 6.88 -7.96
N CYS A 27 -6.86 6.48 -6.78
CA CYS A 27 -6.15 5.22 -6.60
C CYS A 27 -7.06 4.00 -6.78
N VAL A 28 -8.29 4.05 -6.26
CA VAL A 28 -9.29 2.97 -6.40
C VAL A 28 -9.70 2.80 -7.87
N TYR A 29 -9.81 3.89 -8.62
CA TYR A 29 -10.08 3.81 -10.06
C TYR A 29 -8.90 3.23 -10.85
N ALA A 30 -7.67 3.59 -10.49
CA ALA A 30 -6.46 3.16 -11.20
C ALA A 30 -6.04 1.71 -10.92
N ALA A 31 -6.34 1.21 -9.72
CA ALA A 31 -6.00 -0.13 -9.24
C ALA A 31 -7.06 -0.65 -8.23
N PRO A 32 -8.27 -1.02 -8.70
CA PRO A 32 -9.38 -1.46 -7.83
C PRO A 32 -9.12 -2.80 -7.12
N ASP A 33 -8.17 -3.59 -7.62
CA ASP A 33 -7.75 -4.85 -7.01
C ASP A 33 -6.82 -4.63 -5.81
N VAL A 34 -6.22 -3.44 -5.67
CA VAL A 34 -5.26 -3.10 -4.61
C VAL A 34 -5.82 -2.10 -3.61
N PHE A 35 -6.62 -1.14 -4.06
CA PHE A 35 -7.20 -0.09 -3.22
C PHE A 35 -8.72 -0.19 -3.21
N ARG A 36 -9.33 -0.09 -2.03
CA ARG A 36 -10.78 -0.07 -1.88
C ARG A 36 -11.16 0.89 -0.76
N PHE A 37 -12.22 1.66 -0.95
CA PHE A 37 -12.82 2.38 0.17
C PHE A 37 -13.76 1.48 0.95
N HIS A 38 -13.70 1.59 2.27
CA HIS A 38 -14.65 1.03 3.19
C HIS A 38 -15.41 2.17 3.86
N GLY A 39 -16.72 2.23 3.65
CA GLY A 39 -17.53 3.37 4.06
C GLY A 39 -17.20 4.63 3.26
N GLU A 40 -17.32 5.80 3.90
CA GLU A 40 -17.22 7.09 3.21
C GLU A 40 -15.79 7.62 3.11
N GLU A 41 -14.89 7.24 4.03
CA GLU A 41 -13.57 7.89 4.15
C GLU A 41 -12.39 6.94 4.41
N ALA A 42 -12.64 5.68 4.81
CA ALA A 42 -11.54 4.76 5.14
C ALA A 42 -11.01 4.06 3.89
N LEU A 43 -9.77 4.37 3.51
CA LEU A 43 -9.07 3.68 2.43
C LEU A 43 -8.42 2.39 2.95
N GLU A 44 -8.86 1.26 2.46
CA GLU A 44 -8.20 -0.04 2.60
C GLU A 44 -7.30 -0.31 1.40
N TYR A 45 -6.14 -0.93 1.66
CA TYR A 45 -5.21 -1.33 0.61
C TYR A 45 -4.35 -2.52 1.02
N ASP A 46 -3.84 -3.24 0.01
CA ASP A 46 -2.85 -4.30 0.22
C ASP A 46 -1.43 -3.69 0.32
N TYR A 47 -0.76 -3.92 1.44
CA TYR A 47 0.61 -3.45 1.69
C TYR A 47 1.67 -4.19 0.86
N ALA A 48 1.34 -5.39 0.37
CA ALA A 48 2.23 -6.24 -0.40
C ALA A 48 1.52 -6.76 -1.67
N PRO A 49 1.13 -5.85 -2.59
CA PRO A 49 0.36 -6.23 -3.76
C PRO A 49 1.16 -7.14 -4.70
N ASP A 50 0.46 -7.99 -5.46
CA ASP A 50 1.11 -8.89 -6.42
C ASP A 50 1.98 -8.09 -7.41
N PRO A 51 3.24 -8.51 -7.67
CA PRO A 51 4.12 -7.86 -8.64
C PRO A 51 3.53 -7.70 -10.05
N ARG A 52 2.51 -8.48 -10.44
CA ARG A 52 1.75 -8.30 -11.68
C ARG A 52 0.96 -6.99 -11.70
N LEU A 53 0.47 -6.54 -10.55
CA LEU A 53 -0.29 -5.29 -10.38
C LEU A 53 0.61 -4.07 -10.29
N ARG A 54 1.94 -4.23 -10.35
CA ARG A 54 2.93 -3.15 -10.28
C ARG A 54 2.56 -1.94 -11.14
N ARG A 55 2.21 -2.16 -12.40
CA ARG A 55 1.87 -1.07 -13.34
C ARG A 55 0.63 -0.31 -12.91
N GLU A 56 -0.35 -1.01 -12.32
CA GLU A 56 -1.59 -0.41 -11.85
C GLU A 56 -1.34 0.42 -10.60
N VAL A 57 -0.53 -0.09 -9.67
CA VAL A 57 -0.12 0.62 -8.46
C VAL A 57 0.77 1.83 -8.78
N GLU A 58 1.65 1.73 -9.78
CA GLU A 58 2.41 2.88 -10.30
C GLU A 58 1.50 3.97 -10.86
N ARG A 59 0.45 3.59 -11.61
CA ARG A 59 -0.57 4.55 -12.08
C ARG A 59 -1.36 5.16 -10.92
N ALA A 60 -1.76 4.36 -9.95
CA ALA A 60 -2.46 4.85 -8.75
C ALA A 60 -1.60 5.86 -7.96
N THR A 61 -0.30 5.59 -7.87
CA THR A 61 0.68 6.50 -7.25
C THR A 61 0.74 7.83 -8.00
N ALA A 62 0.83 7.81 -9.33
CA ALA A 62 0.86 9.01 -10.16
C ALA A 62 -0.49 9.76 -10.19
N ALA A 63 -1.60 9.06 -10.01
CA ALA A 63 -2.94 9.65 -10.00
C ALA A 63 -3.30 10.34 -8.66
N CYS A 64 -2.52 10.14 -7.60
CA CYS A 64 -2.76 10.76 -6.31
C CYS A 64 -2.35 12.25 -6.33
N PRO A 65 -3.30 13.21 -6.28
CA PRO A 65 -2.98 14.64 -6.41
C PRO A 65 -2.15 15.18 -5.25
N VAL A 66 -2.24 14.54 -4.08
CA VAL A 66 -1.52 14.88 -2.84
C VAL A 66 -0.28 14.03 -2.60
N GLN A 67 0.03 13.12 -3.54
CA GLN A 67 1.19 12.23 -3.48
C GLN A 67 1.29 11.45 -2.15
N ALA A 68 0.17 10.93 -1.66
CA ALA A 68 0.08 10.17 -0.41
C ALA A 68 0.53 8.70 -0.55
N ILE A 69 0.77 8.21 -1.77
CA ILE A 69 1.04 6.79 -2.05
C ILE A 69 2.52 6.64 -2.43
N THR A 70 3.18 5.64 -1.85
CA THR A 70 4.57 5.28 -2.14
C THR A 70 4.67 3.80 -2.47
N LEU A 71 5.25 3.48 -3.64
CA LEU A 71 5.56 2.12 -4.05
C LEU A 71 7.07 1.88 -4.01
N GLY A 72 7.50 0.97 -3.14
CA GLY A 72 8.88 0.51 -3.02
C GLY A 72 9.04 -0.95 -3.45
N ARG A 73 10.30 -1.38 -3.52
CA ARG A 73 10.63 -2.82 -3.45
C ARG A 73 10.80 -3.15 -1.96
N ALA A 74 10.23 -4.25 -1.49
CA ALA A 74 10.47 -4.65 -0.12
C ALA A 74 11.93 -5.09 0.00
N THR A 75 12.73 -4.29 0.69
CA THR A 75 13.98 -4.70 1.30
C THR A 75 13.79 -4.27 2.75
N GLU A 76 13.71 -5.26 3.63
CA GLU A 76 13.49 -5.18 5.08
C GLU A 76 12.05 -4.86 5.57
N PRO A 77 11.63 -5.49 6.69
CA PRO A 77 10.25 -5.46 7.16
C PRO A 77 9.81 -4.05 7.51
N ALA A 78 8.56 -3.74 7.16
CA ALA A 78 7.87 -2.54 7.60
C ALA A 78 8.07 -2.37 9.12
N PRO A 79 8.45 -1.19 9.63
CA PRO A 79 8.54 -0.97 11.06
C PRO A 79 7.14 -1.29 11.60
N LEU A 80 7.11 -2.27 12.49
CA LEU A 80 5.94 -2.69 13.26
C LEU A 80 5.23 -1.42 13.69
N ALA A 81 3.99 -1.25 13.22
CA ALA A 81 3.11 -0.20 13.69
C ALA A 81 3.18 -0.23 15.21
N SER A 82 3.64 0.90 15.77
CA SER A 82 3.95 1.07 17.18
C SER A 82 2.89 0.38 18.03
N GLU A 83 3.33 -0.63 18.76
CA GLU A 83 2.60 -1.21 19.87
C GLU A 83 2.09 -0.06 20.75
N PRO A 84 0.81 -0.04 21.17
CA PRO A 84 0.38 0.91 22.20
C PRO A 84 1.13 0.56 23.48
N VAL A 85 2.21 1.28 23.76
CA VAL A 85 2.94 1.20 25.01
C VAL A 85 2.34 2.19 26.01
N GLN A 86 1.58 1.59 26.94
CA GLN A 86 1.00 2.10 28.20
C GLN A 86 -0.34 2.85 28.12
#